data_AF-A0A7S4K485-F1
#
_entry.id   AF-A0A7S4K485-F1
#
_cell.length_a   1.000
_cell.length_b   1.000
_cell.length_c   1.000
_cell.angle_alpha   90.00
_cell.angle_beta   90.00
_cell.angle_gamma   90.00
#
_symmetry.space_group_name_H-M   'P 1'
#
loop_
_entity.id
_entity.type
_entity.pdbx_description
1 polymer ?
#
loop_
_entity_poly.entity_id
_entity_poly.type
_entity_poly.pdbx_seq_one_letter_code
_entity_poly.pdbx_strand_id
1 'polypeptide(L)'
;DVEASKSITIDTLSFVTPSTGRMRVLVYTKSGSYKNFETNKASWRRIFWGPVVGKGSSNPAKLNRQSFKSVSVPAGETQAFYVTARNPRNVGRKRLESSGGSGGDGNVRPLDNNGAGTITNGIGLDYLFGPTTGSAEYSGDIIFSLD
;
A
#
# COMPACT_ATOMS: atom_id res chain seq x y z
N ASP A 1 3.89 -4.59 -5.64
CA ASP A 1 4.96 -4.95 -4.68
C ASP A 1 5.97 -3.82 -4.56
N VAL A 2 6.89 -3.88 -3.60
CA VAL A 2 8.09 -3.03 -3.56
C VAL A 2 9.30 -3.92 -3.78
N GLU A 3 10.07 -3.67 -4.84
CA GLU A 3 11.30 -4.39 -5.15
C GLU A 3 12.49 -3.49 -4.83
N ALA A 4 13.38 -3.94 -3.95
CA ALA A 4 14.49 -3.15 -3.46
C ALA A 4 15.76 -3.43 -4.27
N SER A 5 16.34 -2.41 -4.89
CA SER A 5 17.66 -2.51 -5.55
C SER A 5 18.80 -2.23 -4.57
N LYS A 6 18.50 -1.57 -3.45
CA LYS A 6 19.39 -1.31 -2.31
C LYS A 6 18.64 -1.69 -1.03
N SER A 7 19.37 -2.02 0.03
CA SER A 7 18.72 -2.25 1.33
C SER A 7 18.05 -0.97 1.80
N ILE A 8 16.76 -1.06 2.10
CA ILE A 8 15.93 0.05 2.53
C ILE A 8 15.11 -0.32 3.75
N THR A 9 14.83 0.67 4.59
CA THR A 9 13.81 0.58 5.62
C THR A 9 12.61 1.43 5.21
N ILE A 10 11.47 0.78 4.97
CA ILE A 10 10.20 1.44 4.71
C ILE A 10 9.65 1.93 6.05
N ASP A 11 9.55 3.25 6.17
CA ASP A 11 9.21 3.95 7.40
C ASP A 11 7.72 4.21 7.57
N THR A 12 7.05 4.54 6.46
CA THR A 12 5.63 4.83 6.43
C THR A 12 5.15 4.93 4.98
N LEU A 13 3.84 4.90 4.80
CA LEU A 13 3.18 5.02 3.51
C LEU A 13 2.27 6.26 3.46
N SER A 14 1.91 6.70 2.26
CA SER A 14 0.79 7.62 2.01
C SER A 14 -0.13 7.00 0.94
N PHE A 15 -1.43 7.30 0.97
CA PHE A 15 -2.36 6.76 -0.02
C PHE A 15 -3.44 7.80 -0.40
N VAL A 16 -3.99 7.70 -1.60
CA VAL A 16 -5.07 8.57 -2.09
C VAL A 16 -6.44 7.91 -1.87
N THR A 17 -7.45 8.73 -1.54
CA THR A 17 -8.82 8.27 -1.30
C THR A 17 -9.79 9.42 -1.59
N PRO A 18 -10.99 9.17 -2.15
CA PRO A 18 -11.97 10.22 -2.40
C PRO A 18 -12.59 10.79 -1.12
N SER A 19 -12.31 10.17 0.03
CA SER A 19 -12.79 10.67 1.31
C SER A 19 -11.98 11.88 1.80
N THR A 20 -12.68 12.87 2.35
CA THR A 20 -12.10 13.93 3.21
C THR A 20 -12.36 13.67 4.70
N GLY A 21 -13.18 12.65 5.02
CA GLY A 21 -13.53 12.30 6.40
C GLY A 21 -12.56 11.32 7.06
N ARG A 22 -12.71 11.17 8.39
CA ARG A 22 -11.96 10.20 9.20
C ARG A 22 -12.35 8.77 8.84
N MET A 23 -11.35 7.92 8.66
CA MET A 23 -11.47 6.49 8.38
C MET A 23 -10.51 5.68 9.24
N ARG A 24 -10.74 4.38 9.34
CA ARG A 24 -9.82 3.43 9.97
C ARG A 24 -9.07 2.68 8.88
N VAL A 25 -7.76 2.84 8.87
CA VAL A 25 -6.86 2.22 7.88
C VAL A 25 -6.14 1.04 8.52
N LEU A 26 -5.94 0.00 7.74
CA LEU A 26 -5.09 -1.13 8.05
C LEU A 26 -4.05 -1.26 6.96
N VAL A 27 -2.80 -1.52 7.35
CA VAL A 27 -1.75 -1.92 6.43
C VAL A 27 -1.19 -3.25 6.86
N TYR A 28 -1.10 -4.14 5.89
CA TYR A 28 -0.50 -5.45 6.00
C TYR A 28 0.70 -5.55 5.09
N THR A 29 1.62 -6.44 5.41
CA THR A 29 2.81 -6.69 4.61
C THR A 29 3.15 -8.18 4.60
N LYS A 30 3.82 -8.62 3.53
CA LYS A 30 4.26 -9.99 3.32
C LYS A 30 5.61 -9.97 2.59
N SER A 31 6.55 -10.79 3.02
CA SER A 31 7.84 -10.95 2.33
C SER A 31 7.67 -11.71 1.01
N GLY A 32 8.44 -11.33 0.00
CA GLY A 32 8.22 -11.71 -1.39
C GLY A 32 7.00 -11.00 -2.00
N SER A 33 6.60 -11.45 -3.19
CA SER A 33 5.46 -10.89 -3.93
C SER A 33 4.11 -11.21 -3.28
N TYR A 34 3.10 -10.37 -3.55
CA TYR A 34 1.69 -10.64 -3.21
C TYR A 34 1.09 -11.81 -4.00
N LYS A 35 1.68 -12.16 -5.16
CA LYS A 35 1.11 -13.09 -6.13
C LYS A 35 0.79 -14.46 -5.51
N ASN A 36 -0.42 -14.96 -5.77
CA ASN A 36 -1.02 -16.18 -5.20
C ASN A 36 -1.37 -16.11 -3.69
N PHE A 37 -1.23 -14.95 -3.07
CA PHE A 37 -1.57 -14.71 -1.66
C PHE A 37 -2.53 -13.54 -1.47
N GLU A 38 -3.13 -13.04 -2.54
CA GLU A 38 -3.97 -11.84 -2.60
C GLU A 38 -5.08 -11.88 -1.56
N THR A 39 -5.76 -13.01 -1.41
CA THR A 39 -6.90 -13.18 -0.51
C THR A 39 -6.55 -13.97 0.76
N ASN A 40 -5.32 -14.47 0.86
CA ASN A 40 -4.89 -15.30 1.99
C ASN A 40 -4.36 -14.45 3.14
N LYS A 41 -5.24 -13.86 3.95
CA LYS A 41 -4.89 -13.03 5.11
C LYS A 41 -3.84 -13.64 6.05
N ALA A 42 -3.80 -14.97 6.20
CA ALA A 42 -2.87 -15.64 7.11
C ALA A 42 -1.39 -15.50 6.69
N SER A 43 -1.14 -15.27 5.40
CA SER A 43 0.21 -15.04 4.85
C SER A 43 0.71 -13.61 5.07
N TRP A 44 -0.10 -12.73 5.68
CA TRP A 44 0.22 -11.30 5.83
C TRP A 44 0.29 -10.88 7.29
N ARG A 45 1.27 -10.03 7.60
CA ARG A 45 1.45 -9.43 8.93
C ARG A 45 0.94 -7.99 8.93
N ARG A 46 0.09 -7.65 9.89
CA ARG A 46 -0.37 -6.25 10.07
C ARG A 46 0.75 -5.38 10.65
N ILE A 47 1.05 -4.26 9.99
CA ILE A 47 2.09 -3.29 10.39
C ILE A 47 1.53 -1.92 10.74
N PHE A 48 0.28 -1.63 10.39
CA PHE A 48 -0.40 -0.41 10.80
C PHE A 48 -1.88 -0.67 11.08
N TRP A 49 -2.40 0.02 12.09
CA TRP A 49 -3.83 0.15 12.34
C TRP A 49 -4.08 1.47 13.05
N GLY A 50 -4.90 2.32 12.45
CA GLY A 50 -5.14 3.63 13.05
C GLY A 50 -6.18 4.47 12.33
N PRO A 51 -6.64 5.55 13.00
CA PRO A 51 -7.43 6.56 12.34
C PRO A 51 -6.58 7.38 11.37
N VAL A 52 -7.13 7.67 10.19
CA VAL A 52 -6.53 8.55 9.19
C VAL A 52 -7.63 9.50 8.69
N VAL A 53 -7.28 10.76 8.43
CA VAL A 53 -8.17 11.71 7.77
C VAL A 53 -7.80 11.70 6.29
N GLY A 54 -8.74 11.30 5.44
CA GLY A 54 -8.54 11.37 4.00
C GLY A 54 -8.43 12.82 3.52
N LYS A 55 -7.78 13.06 2.38
CA LYS A 55 -7.56 14.40 1.83
C LYS A 55 -8.18 14.60 0.43
N GLY A 56 -9.12 13.74 0.05
CA GLY A 56 -9.74 13.72 -1.28
C GLY A 56 -8.82 13.13 -2.36
N SER A 57 -9.36 12.99 -3.58
CA SER A 57 -8.71 12.26 -4.68
C SER A 57 -7.44 12.93 -5.24
N SER A 58 -7.11 14.15 -4.81
CA SER A 58 -5.96 14.90 -5.32
C SER A 58 -4.79 14.96 -4.34
N ASN A 59 -4.98 14.56 -3.08
CA ASN A 59 -3.95 14.71 -2.05
C ASN A 59 -3.76 13.41 -1.28
N PRO A 60 -2.54 12.88 -1.18
CA PRO A 60 -2.28 11.66 -0.41
C PRO A 60 -2.41 11.91 1.10
N ALA A 61 -3.11 11.00 1.77
CA ALA A 61 -3.18 10.93 3.22
C ALA A 61 -1.98 10.11 3.74
N LYS A 62 -1.09 10.75 4.49
CA LYS A 62 0.10 10.12 5.09
C LYS A 62 -0.29 9.36 6.37
N LEU A 63 0.24 8.15 6.53
CA LEU A 63 0.10 7.39 7.77
C LEU A 63 0.98 7.97 8.88
N ASN A 64 0.55 7.83 10.13
CA ASN A 64 1.38 8.23 11.27
C ASN A 64 2.56 7.26 11.42
N ARG A 65 3.78 7.76 11.22
CA ARG A 65 5.04 7.02 11.35
C ARG A 65 5.20 6.35 12.72
N GLN A 66 4.74 6.99 13.81
CA GLN A 66 4.86 6.43 15.17
C GLN A 66 3.98 5.19 15.38
N SER A 67 2.91 5.04 14.60
CA SER A 67 2.00 3.88 14.67
C SER A 67 2.26 2.86 13.55
N PHE A 68 3.22 3.16 12.67
CA PHE A 68 3.62 2.29 11.58
C PHE A 68 4.84 1.48 12.02
N LYS A 69 4.76 0.16 11.91
CA LYS A 69 5.92 -0.71 12.15
C LYS A 69 6.77 -0.73 10.89
N SER A 70 7.96 -0.13 10.96
CA SER A 70 8.89 -0.09 9.83
C SER A 70 9.21 -1.49 9.32
N VAL A 71 9.53 -1.58 8.02
CA VAL A 71 9.83 -2.84 7.34
C VAL A 71 11.16 -2.71 6.62
N SER A 72 12.17 -3.44 7.07
CA SER A 72 13.43 -3.57 6.33
C SER A 72 13.22 -4.50 5.13
N VAL A 73 13.74 -4.08 3.98
CA VAL A 73 13.72 -4.80 2.71
C VAL A 73 15.16 -4.86 2.22
N PRO A 74 15.85 -6.01 2.34
CA PRO A 74 17.22 -6.15 1.86
C PRO A 74 17.34 -5.90 0.35
N ALA A 75 18.53 -5.50 -0.10
CA ALA A 75 18.81 -5.39 -1.52
C ALA A 75 18.53 -6.71 -2.26
N GLY A 76 17.84 -6.63 -3.40
CA GLY A 76 17.41 -7.76 -4.21
C GLY A 76 16.11 -8.42 -3.77
N GLU A 77 15.57 -8.05 -2.60
CA GLU A 77 14.34 -8.64 -2.07
C GLU A 77 13.08 -7.87 -2.48
N THR A 78 11.95 -8.56 -2.39
CA THR A 78 10.62 -7.99 -2.63
C THR A 78 9.80 -7.98 -1.35
N GLN A 79 9.05 -6.91 -1.13
CA GLN A 79 8.09 -6.80 -0.04
C GLN A 79 6.72 -6.35 -0.56
N ALA A 80 5.69 -7.14 -0.28
CA ALA A 80 4.32 -6.84 -0.62
C ALA A 80 3.63 -6.00 0.45
N PHE A 81 2.74 -5.10 0.03
CA PHE A 81 1.90 -4.29 0.92
C PHE A 81 0.42 -4.37 0.52
N TYR A 82 -0.46 -4.49 1.51
CA TYR A 82 -1.90 -4.39 1.33
C TYR A 82 -2.44 -3.28 2.22
N VAL A 83 -3.01 -2.26 1.59
CA VAL A 83 -3.62 -1.10 2.25
C VAL A 83 -5.13 -1.21 2.10
N THR A 84 -5.86 -1.08 3.20
CA THR A 84 -7.33 -1.08 3.17
C THR A 84 -7.89 -0.12 4.21
N ALA A 85 -9.06 0.44 3.93
CA ALA A 85 -9.71 1.41 4.80
C ALA A 85 -11.20 1.13 4.96
N ARG A 86 -11.74 1.46 6.12
CA ARG A 86 -13.17 1.44 6.41
C ARG A 86 -13.61 2.74 7.09
N ASN A 87 -14.72 3.31 6.64
CA ASN A 87 -15.34 4.42 7.34
C ASN A 87 -16.22 3.87 8.48
N PRO A 88 -16.02 4.30 9.74
CA PRO A 88 -16.88 3.85 10.84
C PRO A 88 -18.31 4.45 10.80
N ARG A 89 -18.53 5.58 10.11
CA ARG A 89 -19.83 6.27 10.06
C ARG A 89 -20.69 5.90 8.84
N ASN A 90 -20.10 5.32 7.80
CA ASN A 90 -20.80 4.83 6.63
C ASN A 90 -20.49 3.35 6.48
N VAL A 91 -21.51 2.49 6.55
CA VAL A 91 -21.38 1.03 6.30
C VAL A 91 -20.98 0.74 4.85
N GLY A 92 -21.03 1.76 3.96
CA GLY A 92 -20.49 1.72 2.61
C GLY A 92 -18.96 1.65 2.58
N ARG A 93 -18.43 0.71 1.79
CA ARG A 93 -17.00 0.56 1.50
C ARG A 93 -16.53 1.83 0.79
N LYS A 94 -15.45 2.47 1.26
CA LYS A 94 -14.78 3.52 0.50
C LYS A 94 -13.60 2.91 -0.24
N ARG A 95 -13.62 3.04 -1.56
CA ARG A 95 -12.52 2.64 -2.43
C ARG A 95 -11.30 3.52 -2.12
N LEU A 96 -10.14 2.90 -1.96
CA LEU A 96 -8.86 3.60 -2.03
C LEU A 96 -8.61 3.88 -3.51
N GLU A 97 -8.17 5.09 -3.84
CA GLU A 97 -7.89 5.38 -5.25
C GLU A 97 -6.68 4.55 -5.68
N SER A 98 -6.86 3.90 -6.81
CA SER A 98 -5.80 3.35 -7.63
C SER A 98 -5.86 4.11 -8.94
N SER A 99 -4.76 4.67 -9.42
CA SER A 99 -4.73 5.28 -10.74
C SER A 99 -5.13 4.19 -11.74
N GLY A 100 -6.18 4.47 -12.50
CA GLY A 100 -6.71 3.52 -13.49
C GLY A 100 -5.72 3.36 -14.63
N GLY A 101 -4.67 2.57 -14.43
CA GLY A 101 -3.84 2.08 -15.51
C GLY A 101 -4.58 0.95 -16.20
N SER A 102 -4.92 1.12 -17.47
CA SER A 102 -5.39 0.04 -18.36
C SER A 102 -4.31 -1.03 -18.64
N GLY A 103 -3.19 -1.00 -17.92
CA GLY A 103 -2.10 -1.96 -18.05
C GLY A 103 -2.27 -3.09 -17.04
N GLY A 104 -1.89 -4.31 -17.44
CA GLY A 104 -1.75 -5.44 -16.53
C GLY A 104 -0.71 -5.20 -15.43
N ASP A 105 -0.23 -6.28 -14.81
CA ASP A 105 0.78 -6.32 -13.73
C ASP A 105 2.17 -5.73 -14.10
N GLY A 106 2.27 -4.69 -14.94
CA GLY A 106 3.51 -4.24 -15.58
C GLY A 106 3.90 -2.77 -15.43
N ASN A 107 3.08 -1.89 -14.83
CA ASN A 107 3.60 -0.56 -14.50
C ASN A 107 4.56 -0.67 -13.31
N VAL A 108 5.79 -0.22 -13.55
CA VAL A 108 6.88 -0.18 -12.59
C VAL A 108 7.26 1.29 -12.41
N ARG A 109 7.15 1.81 -11.19
CA ARG A 109 7.54 3.17 -10.85
C ARG A 109 8.77 3.15 -9.96
N PRO A 110 9.82 3.95 -10.24
CA PRO A 110 10.96 4.03 -9.33
C PRO A 110 10.53 4.56 -7.95
N LEU A 111 11.16 4.05 -6.90
CA LEU A 111 11.00 4.56 -5.53
C LEU A 111 11.59 5.95 -5.37
N ASP A 112 12.72 6.20 -6.04
CA ASP A 112 13.43 7.48 -6.09
C ASP A 112 14.21 7.63 -7.40
N ASN A 113 14.86 8.78 -7.59
CA ASN A 113 15.69 9.03 -8.76
C ASN A 113 17.11 8.40 -8.65
N ASN A 114 17.43 7.70 -7.56
CA ASN A 114 18.76 7.17 -7.27
C ASN A 114 18.83 5.63 -7.35
N GLY A 115 17.78 5.00 -7.85
CA GLY A 115 17.71 3.54 -8.02
C GLY A 115 17.67 2.79 -6.71
N ALA A 116 16.97 3.28 -5.69
CA ALA A 116 16.73 2.53 -4.45
C ALA A 116 15.86 1.28 -4.69
N GLY A 117 15.00 1.32 -5.70
CA GLY A 117 14.14 0.20 -6.08
C GLY A 117 12.92 0.69 -6.86
N THR A 118 11.89 -0.15 -6.93
CA THR A 118 10.67 0.12 -7.68
C THR A 118 9.41 -0.32 -6.95
N ILE A 119 8.28 0.24 -7.36
CA ILE A 119 6.94 -0.18 -6.98
C ILE A 119 6.28 -0.75 -8.22
N THR A 120 5.74 -1.96 -8.09
CA THR A 120 4.97 -2.60 -9.15
C THR A 120 3.47 -2.51 -8.86
N ASN A 121 2.67 -2.51 -9.93
CA ASN A 121 1.21 -2.66 -9.85
C ASN A 121 0.79 -3.81 -8.93
N GLY A 122 -0.40 -3.67 -8.36
CA GLY A 122 -1.04 -4.69 -7.57
C GLY A 122 -2.42 -5.04 -8.10
N ILE A 123 -3.21 -5.64 -7.22
CA ILE A 123 -4.60 -5.98 -7.47
C ILE A 123 -5.49 -5.28 -6.44
N GLY A 124 -6.63 -4.79 -6.90
CA GLY A 124 -7.69 -4.29 -6.03
C GLY A 124 -8.36 -5.45 -5.32
N LEU A 125 -8.62 -5.28 -4.04
CA LEU A 125 -9.37 -6.24 -3.23
C LEU A 125 -10.53 -5.54 -2.55
N ASP A 126 -11.63 -6.26 -2.41
CA ASP A 126 -12.66 -5.92 -1.44
C ASP A 126 -12.07 -5.85 -0.02
N TYR A 127 -12.72 -5.05 0.82
CA TYR A 127 -12.23 -4.77 2.18
C TYR A 127 -11.83 -6.04 2.93
N LEU A 128 -10.61 -6.01 3.46
CA LEU A 128 -10.00 -7.06 4.28
C LEU A 128 -9.87 -8.42 3.59
N PHE A 129 -9.06 -8.46 2.54
CA PHE A 129 -8.75 -9.69 1.79
C PHE A 129 -10.00 -10.34 1.17
N GLY A 130 -10.98 -9.52 0.77
CA GLY A 130 -12.15 -9.99 0.03
C GLY A 130 -11.81 -10.35 -1.42
N PRO A 131 -12.83 -10.60 -2.26
CA PRO A 131 -12.64 -10.89 -3.68
C PRO A 131 -11.79 -9.85 -4.41
N THR A 132 -11.11 -10.28 -5.47
CA THR A 132 -10.34 -9.41 -6.35
C THR A 132 -11.26 -8.56 -7.23
N THR A 133 -10.88 -7.31 -7.46
CA THR A 133 -11.68 -6.33 -8.21
C THR A 133 -11.00 -5.87 -9.50
N GLY A 134 -9.97 -6.59 -9.94
CA GLY A 134 -9.12 -6.23 -11.10
C GLY A 134 -7.80 -5.57 -10.70
N SER A 135 -6.96 -5.25 -11.69
CA SER A 135 -5.66 -4.59 -11.47
C SER A 135 -5.83 -3.24 -10.76
N ALA A 136 -4.82 -2.86 -9.99
CA ALA A 136 -4.78 -1.60 -9.26
C ALA A 136 -3.35 -1.07 -9.21
N GLU A 137 -3.15 0.17 -9.65
CA GLU A 137 -1.90 0.88 -9.41
C GLU A 137 -1.93 1.54 -8.03
N TYR A 138 -0.82 1.50 -7.30
CA TYR A 138 -0.72 2.16 -6.01
C TYR A 138 -0.66 3.69 -6.17
N SER A 139 -1.71 4.39 -5.72
CA SER A 139 -1.72 5.85 -5.66
C SER A 139 -1.34 6.36 -4.29
N GLY A 140 -0.07 6.76 -4.17
CA GLY A 140 0.53 7.30 -2.97
C GLY A 140 2.05 7.12 -2.98
N ASP A 141 2.67 7.40 -1.85
CA ASP A 141 4.13 7.39 -1.68
C ASP A 141 4.54 6.29 -0.70
N ILE A 142 5.73 5.73 -0.95
CA ILE A 142 6.48 4.94 0.01
C ILE A 142 7.55 5.88 0.58
N ILE A 143 7.55 6.07 1.90
CA ILE A 143 8.57 6.87 2.58
C ILE A 143 9.55 5.87 3.20
N PHE A 144 10.83 6.00 2.89
CA PHE A 144 11.87 5.07 3.29
C PHE A 144 13.20 5.77 3.57
N SER A 145 14.11 5.05 4.21
CA SER A 145 15.53 5.39 4.34
C SER A 145 16.39 4.29 3.71
N LEU A 146 17.59 4.64 3.25
CA LEU A 146 18.62 3.66 2.92
C LEU A 146 19.25 3.14 4.21
N ASP A 147 19.56 1.85 4.23
CA ASP A 147 20.30 1.21 5.33
C ASP A 147 21.82 1.34 5.13
#